data_AF-A0A7X6DEL3-F1
#
_entry.id   AF-A0A7X6DEL3-F1
#
_cell.length_a   1.000
_cell.length_b   1.000
_cell.length_c   1.000
_cell.angle_alpha   90.00
_cell.angle_beta   90.00
_cell.angle_gamma   90.00
#
_symmetry.space_group_name_H-M   'P 1'
#
loop_
_entity.id
_entity.type
_entity.pdbx_description
1 polymer ?
#
loop_
_entity_poly.entity_id
_entity_poly.type
_entity_poly.pdbx_seq_one_letter_code
_entity_poly.pdbx_strand_id
1 'polypeptide(L)'
;MTNLNVMRVVWPAFLAACLLELVVFAVVDPAALASSDRPLGLSAQGVYTLAFFAFWAISAAACALTMLLLKTAAEVNGCPFKPQERPQGCPHPAGKA
;
A
#
# COMPACT_ATOMS: atom_id res chain seq x y z
N MET A 1 13.75 10.37 -0.33
CA MET A 1 12.61 9.53 0.12
C MET A 1 11.45 9.81 -0.81
N THR A 2 10.98 8.77 -1.48
CA THR A 2 10.00 8.84 -2.57
C THR A 2 8.70 9.48 -2.11
N ASN A 3 8.39 10.67 -2.61
CA ASN A 3 7.02 11.20 -2.63
C ASN A 3 6.19 10.34 -3.59
N LEU A 4 5.92 9.09 -3.19
CA LEU A 4 4.77 8.37 -3.67
C LEU A 4 3.62 9.29 -3.30
N ASN A 5 3.04 10.00 -4.27
CA ASN A 5 1.89 10.87 -4.00
C ASN A 5 0.92 10.03 -3.18
N VAL A 6 0.82 10.32 -1.87
CA VAL A 6 0.25 9.37 -0.89
C VAL A 6 -1.16 8.98 -1.28
N MET A 7 -1.86 9.91 -1.94
CA MET A 7 -3.16 9.71 -2.57
C MET A 7 -3.21 8.55 -3.60
N ARG A 8 -2.16 8.32 -4.39
CA ARG A 8 -2.07 7.22 -5.36
C ARG A 8 -2.05 5.84 -4.71
N VAL A 9 -1.68 5.76 -3.43
CA VAL A 9 -1.66 4.52 -2.65
C VAL A 9 -2.92 4.43 -1.80
N VAL A 10 -3.25 5.51 -1.07
CA VAL A 10 -4.37 5.54 -0.12
C VAL A 10 -5.73 5.39 -0.80
N TRP A 11 -5.92 6.00 -1.97
CA TRP A 11 -7.20 5.95 -2.68
C TRP A 11 -7.59 4.56 -3.17
N PRO A 12 -6.76 3.84 -3.98
CA PRO A 12 -7.09 2.48 -4.38
C PRO A 12 -7.15 1.52 -3.18
N ALA A 13 -6.32 1.73 -2.15
CA ALA A 13 -6.36 0.93 -0.94
C ALA A 13 -7.69 1.06 -0.18
N PHE A 14 -8.25 2.27 -0.10
CA PHE A 14 -9.56 2.53 0.51
C PHE A 14 -10.68 1.77 -0.22
N LEU A 15 -10.71 1.86 -1.56
CA LEU A 15 -11.71 1.15 -2.36
C LEU A 15 -11.57 -0.37 -2.24
N ALA A 16 -10.34 -0.88 -2.24
CA ALA A 16 -10.07 -2.31 -2.04
C ALA A 16 -10.52 -2.78 -0.64
N ALA A 17 -10.30 -1.96 0.40
CA ALA A 17 -10.73 -2.26 1.76
C ALA A 17 -12.26 -2.31 1.86
N CYS A 18 -12.98 -1.34 1.29
CA CYS A 18 -14.44 -1.36 1.26
C CYS A 18 -14.97 -2.62 0.55
N LEU A 19 -14.35 -3.02 -0.57
CA LEU A 19 -14.75 -4.23 -1.29
C LEU A 19 -14.46 -5.50 -0.48
N LEU A 20 -13.28 -5.59 0.13
CA LEU A 20 -12.90 -6.73 0.98
C LEU A 20 -13.81 -6.85 2.18
N GLU A 21 -14.18 -5.75 2.82
CA GLU A 21 -15.09 -5.74 3.96
C GLU A 21 -16.46 -6.31 3.58
N LEU A 22 -17.03 -5.86 2.44
CA LEU A 22 -18.30 -6.38 1.93
C LEU A 22 -18.23 -7.86 1.58
N VAL A 23 -17.15 -8.31 0.94
CA VAL A 23 -16.99 -9.71 0.52
C VAL A 23 -16.74 -10.64 1.72
N VAL A 24 -15.85 -10.26 2.63
CA VAL A 24 -15.51 -11.09 3.80
C VAL A 24 -16.70 -11.21 4.72
N PHE A 25 -17.40 -10.11 5.01
CA PHE A 25 -18.57 -10.15 5.90
C PHE A 25 -19.86 -10.63 5.23
N ALA A 26 -19.89 -10.79 3.91
CA ALA A 26 -20.94 -11.58 3.26
C ALA A 26 -20.80 -13.08 3.57
N VAL A 27 -19.60 -13.55 3.92
CA VAL A 27 -19.32 -14.97 4.20
C VAL A 27 -19.11 -15.22 5.70
N VAL A 28 -18.54 -14.26 6.42
CA VAL A 28 -18.21 -14.33 7.84
C VAL A 28 -19.21 -13.50 8.63
N ASP A 29 -19.97 -14.13 9.53
CA ASP A 29 -20.91 -13.42 10.40
C ASP A 29 -20.16 -12.59 11.47
N PRO A 30 -20.26 -11.25 11.44
CA PRO A 30 -19.62 -10.40 12.44
C PRO A 30 -20.30 -10.48 13.81
N ALA A 31 -21.58 -10.88 13.89
CA ALA A 31 -22.25 -11.09 15.16
C ALA A 31 -21.66 -12.30 15.91
N ALA A 32 -21.34 -13.38 15.20
CA ALA A 32 -20.63 -14.52 15.77
C ALA A 32 -19.23 -14.18 16.30
N LEU A 33 -18.51 -13.27 15.63
CA LEU A 33 -17.21 -12.77 16.09
C LEU A 33 -17.32 -11.84 17.30
N ALA A 34 -18.39 -11.03 17.36
CA ALA A 34 -18.68 -10.13 18.48
C ALA A 34 -19.18 -10.88 19.73
N SER A 35 -19.90 -11.99 19.56
CA SER A 35 -20.45 -12.81 20.65
C SER A 35 -19.52 -13.93 21.10
N SER A 36 -18.35 -14.09 20.47
CA SER A 36 -17.34 -15.06 20.89
C SER A 36 -16.84 -14.66 22.28
N ASP A 37 -16.95 -15.55 23.28
CA ASP A 37 -16.52 -15.50 24.71
C ASP A 37 -15.08 -14.97 24.94
N ARG A 38 -14.79 -13.77 24.46
CA ARG A 38 -13.46 -13.16 24.41
C ARG A 38 -13.54 -11.87 25.23
N PRO A 39 -12.54 -11.58 26.08
CA PRO A 39 -12.62 -10.54 27.11
C PRO A 39 -12.69 -9.10 26.59
N LEU A 40 -12.76 -8.89 25.27
CA LEU A 40 -12.71 -7.57 24.64
C LEU A 40 -14.09 -6.93 24.46
N GLY A 41 -15.20 -7.66 24.63
CA GLY A 41 -16.57 -7.10 24.62
C GLY A 41 -16.89 -6.22 23.40
N LEU A 42 -16.23 -6.48 22.26
CA LEU A 42 -16.34 -5.63 21.08
C LEU A 42 -17.73 -5.80 20.48
N SER A 43 -18.47 -4.69 20.36
CA SER A 43 -19.72 -4.67 19.62
C SER A 43 -19.47 -5.04 18.15
N ALA A 44 -20.52 -5.48 17.44
CA ALA A 44 -20.42 -5.76 16.00
C ALA A 44 -19.82 -4.56 15.24
N GLN A 45 -20.18 -3.33 15.60
CA GLN A 45 -19.61 -2.11 15.04
C GLN A 45 -18.09 -1.98 15.25
N GLY A 46 -17.57 -2.43 16.39
CA GLY A 46 -16.13 -2.46 16.65
C GLY A 46 -15.40 -3.44 15.74
N VAL A 47 -16.00 -4.60 15.45
CA VAL A 47 -15.44 -5.60 14.53
C VAL A 47 -15.36 -5.06 13.11
N TYR A 48 -16.42 -4.42 12.60
CA TYR A 48 -16.42 -3.78 11.28
C TYR A 48 -15.32 -2.73 11.17
N THR A 49 -15.25 -1.82 12.14
CA THR A 49 -14.26 -0.72 12.13
C THR A 49 -12.83 -1.26 12.12
N LEU A 50 -12.53 -2.26 12.97
CA LEU A 50 -11.19 -2.86 13.04
C LEU A 50 -10.84 -3.58 11.73
N ALA A 51 -11.78 -4.33 11.16
CA ALA A 51 -11.58 -5.04 9.92
C ALA A 51 -11.33 -4.07 8.75
N PHE A 52 -12.11 -2.98 8.66
CA PHE A 52 -11.89 -1.93 7.67
C PHE A 52 -10.48 -1.37 7.74
N PHE A 53 -10.01 -0.97 8.93
CA PHE A 53 -8.65 -0.42 9.09
C PHE A 53 -7.56 -1.47 8.78
N ALA A 54 -7.77 -2.73 9.17
CA ALA A 54 -6.84 -3.81 8.85
C ALA A 54 -6.74 -4.06 7.34
N PHE A 55 -7.88 -4.18 6.65
CA PHE A 55 -7.91 -4.34 5.20
C PHE A 55 -7.32 -3.12 4.48
N TRP A 56 -7.62 -1.91 4.95
CA TRP A 56 -7.05 -0.69 4.40
C TRP A 56 -5.54 -0.61 4.54
N ALA A 57 -4.98 -0.98 5.69
CA ALA A 57 -3.54 -1.02 5.90
C ALA A 57 -2.85 -2.05 5.00
N ILE A 58 -3.42 -3.26 4.86
CA ILE A 58 -2.89 -4.32 4.00
C ILE A 58 -2.94 -3.89 2.52
N SER A 59 -4.07 -3.34 2.06
CA SER A 59 -4.21 -2.84 0.69
C SER A 59 -3.27 -1.66 0.41
N ALA A 60 -3.06 -0.77 1.37
CA ALA A 60 -2.11 0.34 1.24
C ALA A 60 -0.67 -0.18 1.12
N ALA A 61 -0.30 -1.19 1.91
CA ALA A 61 1.01 -1.84 1.80
C ALA A 61 1.20 -2.51 0.42
N ALA A 62 0.18 -3.20 -0.10
CA ALA A 62 0.22 -3.80 -1.43
C ALA A 62 0.42 -2.74 -2.53
N CYS A 63 -0.37 -1.65 -2.51
CA CYS A 63 -0.23 -0.56 -3.48
C CYS A 63 1.14 0.13 -3.38
N ALA A 64 1.65 0.35 -2.16
CA ALA A 64 2.98 0.91 -1.96
C ALA A 64 4.08 0.00 -2.53
N LEU A 65 3.97 -1.32 -2.28
CA LEU A 65 4.88 -2.31 -2.83
C LEU A 65 4.83 -2.35 -4.36
N THR A 66 3.64 -2.31 -4.96
CA THR A 66 3.50 -2.22 -6.43
C THR A 66 4.21 -0.99 -6.98
N MET A 67 4.06 0.17 -6.34
CA MET A 67 4.76 1.38 -6.79
C MET A 67 6.28 1.27 -6.65
N LEU A 68 6.79 0.56 -5.64
CA LEU A 68 8.22 0.28 -5.50
C LEU A 68 8.71 -0.65 -6.62
N LEU A 69 7.95 -1.69 -6.94
CA LEU A 69 8.29 -2.64 -8.00
C LEU A 69 8.22 -2.02 -9.41
N LEU A 70 7.36 -1.02 -9.61
CA LEU A 70 7.25 -0.30 -10.88
C LEU A 70 8.36 0.75 -11.10
N LYS A 71 9.25 0.97 -10.12
CA LYS A 71 10.39 1.89 -10.32
C LYS A 71 11.37 1.33 -11.32
N THR A 72 11.80 2.20 -12.24
CA THR A 72 12.79 1.84 -13.26
C THR A 72 14.21 1.82 -12.69
N ALA A 73 15.09 1.03 -13.31
CA ALA A 73 16.51 0.99 -12.93
C ALA A 73 17.19 2.38 -13.03
N ALA A 74 16.76 3.23 -13.96
CA ALA A 74 17.28 4.59 -14.10
C ALA A 74 16.90 5.51 -12.92
N GLU A 75 15.71 5.33 -12.33
CA GLU A 75 15.30 6.10 -11.14
C GLU A 75 15.99 5.63 -9.87
N VAL A 76 16.30 4.33 -9.77
CA VAL A 76 16.92 3.74 -8.57
C VAL A 76 18.44 3.88 -8.62
N ASN A 77 19.06 3.62 -9.77
CA ASN A 77 20.52 3.62 -9.97
C ASN A 77 21.03 4.88 -10.69
N GLY A 78 20.21 5.93 -10.79
CA GLY A 78 20.59 7.18 -11.46
C GLY A 78 21.79 7.86 -10.80
N CYS A 79 22.69 8.43 -11.60
CA CYS A 79 23.84 9.13 -11.03
C CYS A 79 23.43 10.45 -10.37
N PRO A 80 23.79 10.67 -9.09
CA PRO A 80 23.42 11.88 -8.35
C PRO A 80 24.22 13.13 -8.76
N PHE A 81 25.22 12.96 -9.65
CA PHE A 81 26.10 14.04 -10.11
C PHE A 81 25.47 14.88 -11.21
N LYS A 82 25.77 16.18 -11.19
CA LYS A 82 25.46 17.08 -12.31
C LYS A 82 26.19 16.62 -13.57
N PRO A 83 25.68 16.94 -14.78
CA PRO A 83 26.26 16.45 -16.04
C PRO A 83 27.76 16.72 -16.21
N GLN A 84 28.25 17.85 -15.68
CA GLN A 84 29.66 18.28 -15.80
C GLN A 84 30.59 17.58 -14.80
N GLU A 85 30.05 17.01 -13.72
CA GLU A 85 30.80 16.40 -12.60
C GLU A 85 30.72 14.87 -12.63
N ARG A 86 30.21 14.29 -13.73
CA ARG A 86 29.94 12.86 -13.81
C ARG A 86 31.24 12.05 -13.98
N PRO A 87 31.54 11.08 -13.09
CA PRO A 87 32.71 10.21 -13.24
C PRO A 87 32.54 9.21 -14.40
N GLN A 88 33.64 8.72 -14.98
CA GLN A 88 33.63 7.85 -16.17
C GLN A 88 32.85 6.52 -16.00
N GLY A 89 32.66 6.04 -14.76
CA GLY A 89 31.90 4.81 -14.47
C GLY A 89 30.40 4.99 -14.23
N CYS A 90 29.86 6.20 -14.37
CA CYS A 90 28.45 6.47 -14.12
C CYS A 90 27.54 5.95 -15.26
N PRO A 91 26.42 5.25 -14.97
CA PRO A 91 25.47 4.84 -15.99
C PRO A 91 24.94 6.04 -16.81
N HIS A 92 25.01 5.93 -18.14
CA HIS A 92 24.47 6.95 -19.03
C HIS A 92 22.93 6.83 -19.10
N PRO A 93 22.17 7.94 -19.15
CA PRO A 93 20.73 7.85 -19.40
C PRO A 93 20.46 7.10 -20.70
N ALA A 94 19.68 6.02 -20.65
CA ALA A 94 19.27 5.26 -21.83
C ALA A 94 18.52 6.19 -22.78
N GLY A 95 19.10 6.47 -23.95
CA GLY A 95 18.49 7.30 -24.99
C GLY A 95 19.32 8.50 -25.48
N LYS A 96 20.53 8.73 -24.95
CA LYS A 96 21.49 9.66 -25.58
C LYS A 96 22.85 9.00 -25.70
N ALA A 97 23.06 8.37 -26.87
CA ALA A 97 24.38 8.21 -27.47
C ALA A 97 24.80 9.54 -28.09
#